data_AF-A0A0V1Q3H7-F1
#
_entry.id   AF-A0A0V1Q3H7-F1
#
_cell.length_a   1.000
_cell.length_b   1.000
_cell.length_c   1.000
_cell.angle_alpha   90.00
_cell.angle_beta   90.00
_cell.angle_gamma   90.00
#
_symmetry.space_group_name_H-M   'P 1'
#
loop_
_entity.id
_entity.type
_entity.pdbx_description
1 polymer ?
#
loop_
_entity_poly.entity_id
_entity_poly.type
_entity_poly.pdbx_seq_one_letter_code
_entity_poly.pdbx_strand_id
1 'polypeptide(L)'
;MLYNDMYYEKIVRTFGESILDIIIKVLPWLKVYVKTLDSFRELSRNIIASRLELEDITIEKAHDDNPFHCMYIKDSWKYIYSLLKNKRLFAEYKDYKIDEPTNYVYNHFVEVNRTYLLSYTKSMWLSPGTYNLNIGLILKHGSGLGTTKFEVKYNDDDGNPVLQTFYPPTNINNILPKKQFCLMKLGEIHIPQSNKINKHNKTKKVQVVMEEIGLYLKSGFRIFFIDICQPSLLFNDYDLLYYTIKETDYRYFINIPLKNFYKALSYVQNGGALENLESKQQYGSADPYSIWDQYDKEFLHGYHFNSDSIAAMEAINNSDANKDEQIEFEDLLKYADFYFNNRFKKRLFKFNTVYQRRQFINRFGDFEMDWHECDESEELATEEKDSKNKRVCAYDREGLKWKIPIVGEL
;
A
#
# COMPACT_ATOMS: atom_id res chain seq x y z
N MET A 1 29.09 -10.17 5.73
CA MET A 1 27.85 -9.40 5.96
C MET A 1 27.40 -8.84 4.62
N LEU A 2 26.25 -9.28 4.13
CA LEU A 2 25.67 -8.79 2.89
C LEU A 2 24.98 -7.45 3.13
N TYR A 3 24.82 -6.63 2.09
CA TYR A 3 24.05 -5.37 2.17
C TYR A 3 22.64 -5.58 2.73
N ASN A 4 22.03 -6.74 2.47
CA ASN A 4 20.72 -7.10 3.02
C ASN A 4 20.74 -7.29 4.55
N ASP A 5 21.82 -7.81 5.13
CA ASP A 5 21.94 -7.99 6.58
C ASP A 5 21.97 -6.64 7.31
N MET A 6 22.49 -5.59 6.67
CA MET A 6 22.47 -4.23 7.24
C MET A 6 21.04 -3.70 7.43
N TYR A 7 20.06 -4.20 6.67
CA TYR A 7 18.66 -3.81 6.86
C TYR A 7 18.05 -4.40 8.12
N TYR A 8 18.49 -5.58 8.55
CA TYR A 8 18.08 -6.13 9.84
C TYR A 8 18.49 -5.20 10.99
N GLU A 9 19.76 -4.79 11.02
CA GLU A 9 20.26 -3.82 12.00
C GLU A 9 19.52 -2.48 11.88
N LYS A 10 19.21 -2.04 10.66
CA LYS A 10 18.44 -0.83 10.40
C LYS A 10 17.02 -0.93 10.96
N ILE A 11 16.36 -2.08 10.88
CA ILE A 11 15.04 -2.33 11.48
C ILE A 11 15.14 -2.14 13.00
N VAL A 12 16.04 -2.86 13.66
CA VAL A 12 16.22 -2.77 15.13
C VAL A 12 16.57 -1.33 15.54
N ARG A 13 17.45 -0.66 14.79
CA ARG A 13 17.82 0.73 15.06
C ARG A 13 16.63 1.69 14.95
N THR A 14 15.75 1.48 13.97
CA THR A 14 14.65 2.40 13.63
C THR A 14 13.39 2.17 14.47
N PHE A 15 13.02 0.90 14.70
CA PHE A 15 11.76 0.53 15.36
C PHE A 15 11.96 0.12 16.83
N GLY A 16 13.17 -0.28 17.22
CA GLY A 16 13.47 -0.88 18.52
C GLY A 16 13.54 -2.41 18.45
N GLU A 17 13.93 -3.05 19.55
CA GLU A 17 14.08 -4.52 19.63
C GLU A 17 12.72 -5.26 19.63
N SER A 18 11.68 -4.67 20.21
CA SER A 18 10.36 -5.31 20.33
C SER A 18 9.64 -5.56 19.01
N ILE A 19 10.13 -4.95 17.92
CA ILE A 19 9.61 -5.20 16.58
C ILE A 19 9.88 -6.65 16.13
N LEU A 20 10.94 -7.29 16.63
CA LEU A 20 11.31 -8.64 16.22
C LEU A 20 10.24 -9.65 16.64
N ASP A 21 9.74 -9.54 17.87
CA ASP A 21 8.67 -10.39 18.39
C ASP A 21 7.38 -10.23 17.58
N ILE A 22 7.10 -9.00 17.13
CA ILE A 22 5.95 -8.71 16.27
C ILE A 22 6.13 -9.32 14.89
N ILE A 23 7.33 -9.19 14.29
CA ILE A 23 7.63 -9.80 13.00
C ILE A 23 7.41 -11.31 13.09
N ILE A 24 7.90 -11.97 14.14
CA ILE A 24 7.72 -13.43 14.36
C ILE A 24 6.23 -13.80 14.32
N LYS A 25 5.38 -13.05 15.03
CA LYS A 25 3.93 -13.30 15.04
C LYS A 25 3.27 -13.14 13.68
N VAL A 26 3.69 -12.15 12.88
CA VAL A 26 3.10 -11.88 11.57
C VAL A 26 3.81 -12.56 10.40
N LEU A 27 4.78 -13.44 10.68
CA LEU A 27 5.53 -14.19 9.67
C LEU A 27 4.66 -14.87 8.61
N PRO A 28 3.51 -15.50 8.93
CA PRO A 28 2.66 -16.13 7.93
C PRO A 28 2.24 -15.18 6.80
N TRP A 29 1.66 -14.04 7.16
CA TRP A 29 1.21 -13.04 6.20
C TRP A 29 2.37 -12.30 5.54
N LEU A 30 3.46 -12.06 6.28
CA LEU A 30 4.66 -11.45 5.74
C LEU A 30 5.29 -12.33 4.65
N LYS A 31 5.49 -13.62 4.89
CA LYS A 31 6.03 -14.56 3.89
C LYS A 31 5.13 -14.62 2.66
N VAL A 32 3.81 -14.68 2.82
CA VAL A 32 2.86 -14.69 1.69
C VAL A 32 3.03 -13.45 0.82
N TYR A 33 3.02 -12.25 1.40
CA TYR A 33 3.25 -11.04 0.62
C TYR A 33 4.65 -11.00 -0.02
N VAL A 34 5.70 -11.34 0.73
CA VAL A 34 7.08 -11.31 0.23
C VAL A 34 7.31 -12.32 -0.90
N LYS A 35 6.58 -13.45 -0.91
CA LYS A 35 6.53 -14.39 -2.04
C LYS A 35 5.96 -13.75 -3.31
N THR A 36 4.95 -12.89 -3.21
CA THR A 36 4.38 -12.20 -4.40
C THR A 36 5.40 -11.30 -5.12
N LEU A 37 6.40 -10.78 -4.39
CA LEU A 37 7.43 -9.94 -4.99
C LEU A 37 8.37 -10.72 -5.92
N ASP A 38 8.37 -12.06 -5.88
CA ASP A 38 9.19 -12.89 -6.77
C ASP A 38 8.79 -12.74 -8.25
N SER A 39 7.58 -12.25 -8.53
CA SER A 39 7.13 -11.82 -9.87
C SER A 39 8.12 -10.92 -10.63
N PHE A 40 8.99 -10.19 -9.92
CA PHE A 40 10.05 -9.37 -10.54
C PHE A 40 11.43 -9.49 -9.89
N ARG A 41 11.58 -10.22 -8.77
CA ARG A 41 12.87 -10.31 -8.05
C ARG A 41 13.38 -11.73 -7.81
N GLU A 42 12.67 -12.74 -8.30
CA GLU A 42 12.98 -14.16 -8.07
C GLU A 42 14.47 -14.50 -8.27
N LEU A 43 15.04 -14.08 -9.40
CA LEU A 43 16.45 -14.34 -9.74
C LEU A 43 17.40 -13.74 -8.68
N SER A 44 17.18 -12.48 -8.31
CA SER A 44 18.02 -11.80 -7.32
C SER A 44 17.91 -12.45 -5.93
N ARG A 45 16.69 -12.86 -5.55
CA ARG A 45 16.44 -13.57 -4.29
C ARG A 45 17.11 -14.95 -4.27
N ASN A 46 17.00 -15.73 -5.34
CA ASN A 46 17.61 -17.06 -5.46
C ASN A 46 19.14 -17.01 -5.30
N ILE A 47 19.80 -15.98 -5.82
CA ILE A 47 21.25 -15.78 -5.64
C ILE A 47 21.58 -15.56 -4.16
N ILE A 48 20.80 -14.75 -3.45
CA ILE A 48 21.01 -14.50 -2.01
C ILE A 48 20.72 -15.75 -1.18
N ALA A 49 19.60 -16.43 -1.47
CA ALA A 49 19.17 -17.63 -0.77
C ALA A 49 20.18 -18.79 -0.93
N SER A 50 20.64 -19.06 -2.15
CA SER A 50 21.67 -20.06 -2.41
C SER A 50 23.00 -19.73 -1.72
N ARG A 51 23.41 -18.46 -1.72
CA ARG A 51 24.64 -18.01 -1.06
C ARG A 51 24.61 -18.16 0.46
N LEU A 52 23.41 -18.07 1.05
CA LEU A 52 23.15 -18.15 2.49
C LEU A 52 22.63 -19.52 2.93
N GLU A 53 22.50 -20.48 1.99
CA GLU A 53 22.00 -21.84 2.22
C GLU A 53 20.62 -21.83 2.92
N LEU A 54 19.71 -20.99 2.43
CA LEU A 54 18.37 -20.85 3.01
C LEU A 54 17.39 -21.85 2.40
N GLU A 55 16.60 -22.48 3.26
CA GLU A 55 15.51 -23.37 2.88
C GLU A 55 14.13 -22.66 2.98
N ASP A 56 13.17 -23.09 2.16
CA ASP A 56 11.77 -22.67 2.31
C ASP A 56 11.09 -23.52 3.37
N ILE A 57 11.36 -23.17 4.63
CA ILE A 57 10.79 -23.85 5.79
C ILE A 57 9.34 -23.36 5.99
N THR A 58 8.40 -24.29 6.22
CA THR A 58 7.04 -23.96 6.64
C THR A 58 7.05 -23.31 8.03
N ILE A 59 6.13 -22.38 8.31
CA ILE A 59 6.15 -21.58 9.55
C ILE A 59 6.15 -22.46 10.80
N GLU A 60 5.47 -23.61 10.76
CA GLU A 60 5.39 -24.58 11.85
C GLU A 60 6.74 -25.21 12.21
N LYS A 61 7.62 -25.42 11.21
CA LYS A 61 8.98 -25.94 11.42
C LYS A 61 9.99 -24.87 11.84
N ALA A 62 9.65 -23.59 11.65
CA ALA A 62 10.51 -22.47 12.01
C ALA A 62 10.52 -22.15 13.52
N HIS A 63 9.70 -22.84 14.31
CA HIS A 63 9.61 -22.64 15.77
C HIS A 63 10.75 -23.29 16.56
N ASP A 64 11.45 -24.28 16.00
CA ASP A 64 12.56 -24.99 16.67
C ASP A 64 13.95 -24.37 16.39
N ASP A 65 14.08 -23.57 15.32
CA ASP A 65 15.31 -22.89 14.87
C ASP A 65 15.16 -21.36 14.88
N ASN A 66 16.22 -20.60 14.54
CA ASN A 66 16.13 -19.14 14.35
C ASN A 66 15.04 -18.82 13.30
N PRO A 67 13.89 -18.23 13.68
CA PRO A 67 12.71 -18.11 12.81
C PRO A 67 12.97 -17.19 11.61
N PHE A 68 14.02 -16.35 11.71
CA PHE A 68 14.42 -15.47 10.63
C PHE A 68 15.35 -16.13 9.62
N HIS A 69 15.94 -17.30 9.90
CA HIS A 69 16.86 -18.00 9.01
C HIS A 69 16.13 -18.87 7.98
N CYS A 70 15.31 -18.25 7.15
CA CYS A 70 14.60 -18.94 6.07
C CYS A 70 14.47 -18.06 4.81
N MET A 71 14.13 -18.71 3.69
CA MET A 71 13.77 -18.01 2.45
C MET A 71 12.59 -17.05 2.69
N TYR A 72 12.56 -15.96 1.93
CA TYR A 72 11.57 -14.88 2.02
C TYR A 72 11.66 -14.03 3.29
N ILE A 73 12.58 -14.30 4.20
CA ILE A 73 12.86 -13.46 5.38
C ILE A 73 14.30 -12.96 5.36
N LYS A 74 15.29 -13.87 5.55
CA LYS A 74 16.70 -13.48 5.63
C LYS A 74 17.24 -12.92 4.32
N ASP A 75 16.68 -13.33 3.20
CA ASP A 75 17.01 -12.83 1.86
C ASP A 75 16.27 -11.53 1.47
N SER A 76 15.35 -11.06 2.33
CA SER A 76 14.33 -10.04 1.96
C SER A 76 14.23 -8.87 2.94
N TRP A 77 15.16 -8.72 3.90
CA TRP A 77 15.19 -7.65 4.89
C TRP A 77 14.98 -6.23 4.34
N LYS A 78 15.50 -5.91 3.14
CA LYS A 78 15.25 -4.63 2.48
C LYS A 78 13.75 -4.35 2.29
N TYR A 79 13.00 -5.33 1.81
CA TYR A 79 11.57 -5.21 1.55
C TYR A 79 10.78 -5.20 2.86
N ILE A 80 11.17 -6.04 3.82
CA ILE A 80 10.58 -6.04 5.18
C ILE A 80 10.74 -4.66 5.84
N TYR A 81 11.92 -4.05 5.74
CA TYR A 81 12.15 -2.70 6.23
C TYR A 81 11.20 -1.68 5.58
N SER A 82 11.02 -1.75 4.26
CA SER A 82 10.10 -0.87 3.52
C SER A 82 8.66 -1.05 3.99
N LEU A 83 8.18 -2.29 4.13
CA LEU A 83 6.83 -2.61 4.63
C LEU A 83 6.59 -2.17 6.08
N LEU A 84 7.62 -2.18 6.92
CA LEU A 84 7.48 -1.70 8.29
C LEU A 84 7.47 -0.16 8.34
N LYS A 85 8.21 0.48 7.43
CA LYS A 85 8.39 1.93 7.41
C LYS A 85 7.24 2.64 6.72
N ASN A 86 6.75 2.09 5.61
CA ASN A 86 5.55 2.54 4.93
C ASN A 86 4.32 1.90 5.59
N LYS A 87 3.18 2.59 5.59
CA LYS A 87 1.91 2.07 6.09
C LYS A 87 0.81 2.40 5.11
N ARG A 88 0.02 1.39 4.77
CA ARG A 88 -1.22 1.59 4.00
C ARG A 88 -2.41 1.21 4.84
N LEU A 89 -3.29 2.17 5.00
CA LEU A 89 -4.56 2.03 5.69
C LEU A 89 -5.64 1.77 4.65
N PHE A 90 -5.88 0.49 4.38
CA PHE A 90 -6.98 0.08 3.50
C PHE A 90 -8.33 0.43 4.12
N ALA A 91 -9.27 0.82 3.27
CA ALA A 91 -10.61 1.17 3.70
C ALA A 91 -11.36 -0.08 4.17
N GLU A 92 -11.78 -0.11 5.44
CA GLU A 92 -12.63 -1.14 6.02
C GLU A 92 -13.89 -0.49 6.58
N TYR A 93 -15.05 -1.14 6.47
CA TYR A 93 -16.33 -0.56 6.90
C TYR A 93 -16.31 -0.08 8.36
N LYS A 94 -15.68 -0.86 9.24
CA LYS A 94 -15.56 -0.57 10.69
C LYS A 94 -14.82 0.73 11.00
N ASP A 95 -14.02 1.25 10.07
CA ASP A 95 -13.23 2.46 10.27
C ASP A 95 -14.00 3.74 9.91
N TYR A 96 -15.15 3.63 9.23
CA TYR A 96 -15.94 4.75 8.73
C TYR A 96 -17.26 4.89 9.47
N LYS A 97 -17.64 6.13 9.77
CA LYS A 97 -18.96 6.53 10.28
C LYS A 97 -19.65 7.40 9.24
N ILE A 98 -20.85 6.97 8.81
CA ILE A 98 -21.64 7.54 7.72
C ILE A 98 -23.12 7.59 8.17
N ASP A 99 -23.88 8.61 7.74
CA ASP A 99 -25.23 8.90 8.27
C ASP A 99 -26.34 7.93 7.85
N GLU A 100 -26.15 7.06 6.85
CA GLU A 100 -27.16 6.07 6.44
C GLU A 100 -26.53 4.75 5.95
N PRO A 101 -27.03 3.57 6.37
CA PRO A 101 -26.54 2.26 5.93
C PRO A 101 -27.18 1.82 4.60
N THR A 102 -26.97 2.56 3.52
CA THR A 102 -27.36 2.11 2.16
C THR A 102 -26.17 1.52 1.43
N ASN A 103 -25.86 0.23 1.65
CA ASN A 103 -24.91 -0.61 0.89
C ASN A 103 -23.73 0.15 0.22
N TYR A 104 -22.90 0.82 1.03
CA TYR A 104 -21.82 1.70 0.54
C TYR A 104 -20.44 1.03 0.45
N VAL A 105 -20.32 -0.26 0.79
CA VAL A 105 -19.03 -0.95 0.83
C VAL A 105 -19.07 -2.20 -0.02
N TYR A 106 -18.25 -2.21 -1.06
CA TYR A 106 -17.73 -3.44 -1.65
C TYR A 106 -16.45 -3.79 -0.89
N ASN A 107 -16.18 -5.08 -0.63
CA ASN A 107 -15.16 -5.66 0.28
C ASN A 107 -13.78 -4.95 0.40
N HIS A 108 -13.38 -4.16 -0.59
CA HIS A 108 -12.07 -3.50 -0.66
C HIS A 108 -12.09 -1.96 -0.80
N PHE A 109 -13.25 -1.31 -0.90
CA PHE A 109 -13.32 0.16 -1.00
C PHE A 109 -14.62 0.72 -0.40
N VAL A 110 -14.56 1.99 0.01
CA VAL A 110 -15.73 2.71 0.52
C VAL A 110 -16.24 3.66 -0.56
N GLU A 111 -17.49 3.49 -0.96
CA GLU A 111 -18.17 4.35 -1.93
C GLU A 111 -19.03 5.40 -1.21
N VAL A 112 -18.61 6.66 -1.28
CA VAL A 112 -19.35 7.78 -0.69
C VAL A 112 -20.30 8.35 -1.75
N ASN A 113 -21.58 8.01 -1.66
CA ASN A 113 -22.59 8.48 -2.62
C ASN A 113 -23.51 9.56 -2.09
N ARG A 114 -24.06 9.42 -0.88
CA ARG A 114 -24.96 10.43 -0.29
C ARG A 114 -24.85 10.38 1.22
N THR A 115 -23.96 11.19 1.78
CA THR A 115 -23.86 11.33 3.23
C THR A 115 -23.63 12.78 3.63
N TYR A 116 -24.06 13.16 4.84
CA TYR A 116 -23.69 14.42 5.48
C TYR A 116 -22.55 14.23 6.49
N LEU A 117 -22.47 13.09 7.14
CA LEU A 117 -21.35 12.70 8.00
C LEU A 117 -20.41 11.78 7.24
N LEU A 118 -19.14 12.16 7.20
CA LEU A 118 -18.07 11.28 6.79
C LEU A 118 -16.95 11.46 7.81
N SER A 119 -16.79 10.46 8.66
CA SER A 119 -15.69 10.40 9.61
C SER A 119 -14.98 9.07 9.46
N TYR A 120 -13.66 9.12 9.43
CA TYR A 120 -12.77 7.98 9.43
C TYR A 120 -11.74 8.18 10.53
N THR A 121 -11.42 7.13 11.25
CA THR A 121 -10.42 7.18 12.32
C THR A 121 -9.70 5.86 12.38
N LYS A 122 -8.37 5.89 12.27
CA LYS A 122 -7.53 4.69 12.36
C LYS A 122 -6.24 4.95 13.11
N SER A 123 -5.88 4.05 14.01
CA SER A 123 -4.62 4.15 14.78
C SER A 123 -3.56 3.18 14.30
N MET A 124 -2.32 3.62 14.26
CA MET A 124 -1.17 2.83 13.84
C MET A 124 0.12 3.26 14.52
N TRP A 125 1.15 2.42 14.43
CA TRP A 125 2.48 2.72 14.99
C TRP A 125 3.45 3.12 13.88
N LEU A 126 4.05 4.30 14.03
CA LEU A 126 5.06 4.83 13.10
C LEU A 126 6.41 5.00 13.79
N SER A 127 7.48 4.69 13.06
CA SER A 127 8.81 5.09 13.50
C SER A 127 9.04 6.59 13.25
N PRO A 128 9.99 7.23 13.95
CA PRO A 128 10.32 8.62 13.72
C PRO A 128 10.80 8.89 12.29
N GLY A 129 10.50 10.08 11.78
CA GLY A 129 10.88 10.53 10.46
C GLY A 129 9.78 11.32 9.76
N THR A 130 10.08 11.71 8.53
CA THR A 130 9.17 12.40 7.63
C THR A 130 8.44 11.39 6.75
N TYR A 131 7.17 11.65 6.44
CA TYR A 131 6.31 10.83 5.58
C TYR A 131 5.45 11.69 4.68
N ASN A 132 5.12 11.19 3.49
CA ASN A 132 4.04 11.73 2.67
C ASN A 132 2.73 11.09 3.09
N LEU A 133 1.70 11.91 3.28
CA LEU A 133 0.31 11.47 3.40
C LEU A 133 -0.32 11.52 2.01
N ASN A 134 -0.76 10.37 1.50
CA ASN A 134 -1.44 10.25 0.23
C ASN A 134 -2.79 9.55 0.39
N ILE A 135 -3.67 9.74 -0.57
CA ILE A 135 -4.96 9.05 -0.64
C ILE A 135 -5.18 8.47 -2.04
N GLY A 136 -5.56 7.19 -2.08
CA GLY A 136 -5.96 6.48 -3.29
C GLY A 136 -7.48 6.53 -3.45
N LEU A 137 -7.96 7.22 -4.47
CA LEU A 137 -9.40 7.44 -4.68
C LEU A 137 -9.81 7.49 -6.16
N ILE A 138 -11.10 7.33 -6.43
CA ILE A 138 -11.72 7.60 -7.73
C ILE A 138 -12.84 8.62 -7.54
N LEU A 139 -12.85 9.67 -8.37
CA LEU A 139 -13.99 10.59 -8.44
C LEU A 139 -14.97 10.17 -9.55
N LYS A 140 -16.24 10.00 -9.20
CA LYS A 140 -17.35 9.91 -10.17
C LYS A 140 -17.92 11.29 -10.48
N HIS A 141 -18.27 12.05 -9.44
CA HIS A 141 -18.89 13.38 -9.54
C HIS A 141 -18.13 14.44 -8.73
N GLY A 142 -17.50 14.03 -7.62
CA GLY A 142 -16.54 14.86 -6.88
C GLY A 142 -17.18 15.91 -5.96
N SER A 143 -18.35 15.67 -5.38
CA SER A 143 -18.91 16.58 -4.36
C SER A 143 -18.35 16.22 -2.97
N GLY A 144 -17.69 17.17 -2.30
CA GLY A 144 -17.27 17.07 -0.89
C GLY A 144 -15.77 16.96 -0.62
N LEU A 145 -14.93 16.50 -1.55
CA LEU A 145 -13.50 16.26 -1.25
C LEU A 145 -12.72 17.54 -0.89
N GLY A 146 -13.06 18.68 -1.49
CA GLY A 146 -12.45 19.98 -1.18
C GLY A 146 -12.78 20.53 0.22
N THR A 147 -13.74 19.93 0.93
CA THR A 147 -14.15 20.29 2.29
C THR A 147 -13.79 19.21 3.31
N THR A 148 -13.07 18.17 2.87
CA THR A 148 -12.56 17.11 3.74
C THR A 148 -11.27 17.56 4.43
N LYS A 149 -11.23 17.37 5.74
CA LYS A 149 -10.06 17.62 6.59
C LYS A 149 -9.38 16.30 6.91
N PHE A 150 -8.06 16.28 6.78
CA PHE A 150 -7.23 15.17 7.21
C PHE A 150 -6.39 15.62 8.39
N GLU A 151 -6.41 14.85 9.48
CA GLU A 151 -5.71 15.14 10.72
C GLU A 151 -4.83 13.96 11.09
N VAL A 152 -3.62 14.26 11.56
CA VAL A 152 -2.71 13.28 12.13
C VAL A 152 -2.42 13.68 13.57
N LYS A 153 -2.80 12.81 14.51
CA LYS A 153 -2.72 13.02 15.95
C LYS A 153 -1.71 12.08 16.57
N TYR A 154 -0.84 12.58 17.42
CA TYR A 154 0.06 11.76 18.24
C TYR A 154 0.39 12.49 19.54
N ASN A 155 0.82 11.75 20.56
CA ASN A 155 1.24 12.37 21.82
C ASN A 155 2.74 12.71 21.77
N ASP A 156 3.11 13.90 22.24
CA ASP A 156 4.49 14.27 22.47
C ASP A 156 5.11 13.48 23.65
N ASP A 157 6.38 13.74 23.95
CA ASP A 157 7.07 13.02 25.03
C ASP A 157 6.55 13.38 26.43
N ASP A 158 5.82 14.49 26.55
CA ASP A 158 5.17 15.00 27.77
C ASP A 158 3.71 14.53 27.89
N GLY A 159 3.19 13.86 26.86
CA GLY A 159 1.84 13.32 26.80
C GLY A 159 0.80 14.29 26.23
N ASN A 160 1.19 15.46 25.73
CA ASN A 160 0.29 16.40 25.09
C ASN A 160 -0.02 15.96 23.66
N PRO A 161 -1.29 16.08 23.21
CA PRO A 161 -1.67 15.75 21.85
C PRO A 161 -1.13 16.81 20.88
N VAL A 162 -0.34 16.37 19.91
CA VAL A 162 0.09 17.16 18.76
C VAL A 162 -0.80 16.83 17.57
N LEU A 163 -1.29 17.88 16.90
CA LEU A 163 -2.18 17.80 15.75
C LEU A 163 -1.50 18.39 14.52
N GLN A 164 -1.46 17.63 13.43
CA GLN A 164 -1.09 18.12 12.10
C GLN A 164 -2.33 18.01 11.19
N THR A 165 -2.74 19.13 10.59
CA THR A 165 -3.97 19.23 9.80
C THR A 165 -3.66 19.56 8.34
N PHE A 166 -4.30 18.85 7.44
CA PHE A 166 -4.14 18.97 5.99
C PHE A 166 -5.49 19.13 5.32
N TYR A 167 -5.56 20.03 4.35
CA TYR A 167 -6.73 20.28 3.53
C TYR A 167 -6.38 20.09 2.05
N PRO A 168 -7.14 19.30 1.30
CA PRO A 168 -7.06 19.34 -0.15
C PRO A 168 -7.33 20.77 -0.67
N PRO A 169 -6.79 21.14 -1.83
CA PRO A 169 -7.14 22.41 -2.47
C PRO A 169 -8.66 22.55 -2.65
N THR A 170 -9.22 23.73 -2.43
CA THR A 170 -10.68 23.97 -2.56
C THR A 170 -11.22 23.60 -3.95
N ASN A 171 -10.41 23.81 -4.99
CA ASN A 171 -10.74 23.49 -6.37
C ASN A 171 -10.44 22.03 -6.76
N ILE A 172 -10.06 21.15 -5.81
CA ILE A 172 -9.57 19.80 -6.11
C ILE A 172 -10.58 18.97 -6.93
N ASN A 173 -11.88 19.20 -6.70
CA ASN A 173 -12.98 18.54 -7.42
C ASN A 173 -12.98 18.83 -8.93
N ASN A 174 -12.45 20.00 -9.33
CA ASN A 174 -12.33 20.40 -10.73
C ASN A 174 -11.01 19.95 -11.36
N ILE A 175 -9.98 19.71 -10.54
CA ILE A 175 -8.63 19.38 -10.99
C ILE A 175 -8.45 17.86 -11.18
N LEU A 176 -9.10 17.07 -10.32
CA LEU A 176 -8.98 15.61 -10.35
C LEU A 176 -9.78 15.01 -11.52
N PRO A 177 -9.19 14.07 -12.28
CA PRO A 177 -9.90 13.45 -13.40
C PRO A 177 -11.02 12.54 -12.91
N LYS A 178 -12.13 12.55 -13.64
CA LYS A 178 -13.31 11.72 -13.35
C LYS A 178 -13.13 10.31 -13.92
N LYS A 179 -13.65 9.31 -13.21
CA LYS A 179 -13.63 7.88 -13.57
C LYS A 179 -12.21 7.33 -13.82
N GLN A 180 -11.25 7.81 -13.04
CA GLN A 180 -9.87 7.33 -13.06
C GLN A 180 -9.40 7.16 -11.62
N PHE A 181 -8.59 6.15 -11.37
CA PHE A 181 -7.87 6.03 -10.11
C PHE A 181 -6.87 7.19 -9.98
N CYS A 182 -6.82 7.79 -8.81
CA CYS A 182 -5.95 8.90 -8.49
C CYS A 182 -5.24 8.62 -7.16
N LEU A 183 -3.90 8.69 -7.17
CA LEU A 183 -3.13 8.82 -5.94
C LEU A 183 -2.75 10.28 -5.76
N MET A 184 -3.38 10.93 -4.79
CA MET A 184 -3.18 12.35 -4.48
C MET A 184 -2.34 12.53 -3.23
N LYS A 185 -1.35 13.43 -3.29
CA LYS A 185 -0.59 13.89 -2.12
C LYS A 185 -1.43 14.89 -1.33
N LEU A 186 -1.66 14.61 -0.06
CA LEU A 186 -2.37 15.48 0.88
C LEU A 186 -1.42 16.42 1.62
N GLY A 187 -0.24 15.92 1.98
CA GLY A 187 0.73 16.71 2.73
C GLY A 187 1.95 15.90 3.18
N GLU A 188 2.81 16.57 3.94
CA GLU A 188 4.00 15.98 4.56
C GLU A 188 3.82 15.98 6.07
N ILE A 189 4.01 14.82 6.69
CA ILE A 189 3.89 14.61 8.13
C ILE A 189 5.29 14.42 8.70
N HIS A 190 5.57 15.04 9.84
CA HIS A 190 6.81 14.81 10.59
C HIS A 190 6.53 14.14 11.94
N ILE A 191 7.13 12.99 12.20
CA ILE A 191 7.07 12.28 13.48
C ILE A 191 8.42 12.44 14.19
N PRO A 192 8.49 13.16 15.32
CA PRO A 192 9.75 13.44 16.00
C PRO A 192 10.33 12.18 16.65
N GLN A 193 11.66 12.12 16.74
CA GLN A 193 12.34 11.14 17.58
C GLN A 193 12.01 11.42 19.05
N SER A 194 11.77 10.36 19.84
CA SER A 194 11.60 10.54 21.27
C SER A 194 12.94 10.84 21.92
N ASN A 195 12.97 11.85 22.79
CA ASN A 195 14.14 12.19 23.59
C ASN A 195 14.39 11.16 24.70
N LYS A 196 13.36 10.38 25.07
CA LYS A 196 13.47 9.27 26.02
C LYS A 196 14.03 8.06 25.26
N ILE A 197 15.26 7.66 25.57
CA ILE A 197 15.92 6.49 24.98
C ILE A 197 15.25 5.21 25.48
N ASN A 198 14.06 4.88 24.97
CA ASN A 198 13.53 3.53 25.10
C ASN A 198 14.16 2.67 24.00
N LYS A 199 15.08 1.78 24.38
CA LYS A 199 15.74 0.88 23.42
C LYS A 199 14.77 -0.15 22.83
N HIS A 200 13.72 -0.51 23.57
CA HIS A 200 12.83 -1.61 23.19
C HIS A 200 11.79 -1.21 22.15
N ASN A 201 11.07 -0.09 22.32
CA ASN A 201 10.13 0.43 21.32
C ASN A 201 10.43 1.90 21.03
N LYS A 202 10.78 2.19 19.78
CA LYS A 202 11.07 3.55 19.29
C LYS A 202 9.93 4.14 18.45
N THR A 203 8.86 3.39 18.25
CA THR A 203 7.69 3.82 17.48
C THR A 203 6.74 4.67 18.34
N LYS A 204 6.03 5.59 17.70
CA LYS A 204 4.96 6.39 18.30
C LYS A 204 3.61 5.92 17.76
N LYS A 205 2.61 5.87 18.64
CA LYS A 205 1.21 5.64 18.24
C LYS A 205 0.68 6.92 17.61
N VAL A 206 0.13 6.80 16.42
CA VAL A 206 -0.38 7.88 15.58
C VAL A 206 -1.80 7.52 15.17
N GLN A 207 -2.72 8.48 15.24
CA GLN A 207 -4.08 8.34 14.76
C GLN A 207 -4.29 9.24 13.55
N VAL A 208 -4.78 8.64 12.47
CA VAL A 208 -5.20 9.34 11.26
C VAL A 208 -6.71 9.52 11.34
N VAL A 209 -7.17 10.76 11.23
CA VAL A 209 -8.58 11.12 11.22
C VAL A 209 -8.87 11.81 9.90
N MET A 210 -9.90 11.36 9.19
CA MET A 210 -10.46 12.10 8.05
C MET A 210 -11.88 12.48 8.43
N GLU A 211 -12.16 13.78 8.40
CA GLU A 211 -13.43 14.33 8.83
C GLU A 211 -13.88 15.37 7.82
N GLU A 212 -15.13 15.27 7.42
CA GLU A 212 -15.74 16.20 6.51
C GLU A 212 -16.40 17.36 7.27
N ILE A 213 -15.99 18.61 6.99
CA ILE A 213 -16.45 19.80 7.74
C ILE A 213 -17.60 20.52 7.00
N GLY A 214 -17.80 20.23 5.71
CA GLY A 214 -18.82 20.91 4.91
C GLY A 214 -20.25 20.50 5.30
N LEU A 215 -21.21 21.44 5.17
CA LEU A 215 -22.65 21.17 5.38
C LEU A 215 -23.34 20.50 4.17
N TYR A 216 -22.66 20.43 3.03
CA TYR A 216 -23.26 19.96 1.77
C TYR A 216 -23.34 18.43 1.69
N LEU A 217 -24.15 17.90 0.78
CA LEU A 217 -24.21 16.46 0.54
C LEU A 217 -22.95 15.98 -0.20
N LYS A 218 -22.33 14.92 0.32
CA LYS A 218 -21.12 14.32 -0.24
C LYS A 218 -21.50 13.19 -1.19
N SER A 219 -20.93 13.21 -2.38
CA SER A 219 -21.33 12.29 -3.43
C SER A 219 -20.27 12.03 -4.48
N GLY A 220 -20.20 10.76 -4.86
CA GLY A 220 -19.55 10.30 -6.07
C GLY A 220 -18.05 10.29 -5.95
N PHE A 221 -17.52 9.71 -4.87
CA PHE A 221 -16.12 9.29 -4.81
C PHE A 221 -15.96 7.95 -4.07
N ARG A 222 -14.94 7.19 -4.48
CA ARG A 222 -14.55 5.91 -3.88
C ARG A 222 -13.19 6.07 -3.23
N ILE A 223 -13.03 5.64 -1.98
CA ILE A 223 -11.75 5.63 -1.28
C ILE A 223 -11.29 4.18 -1.16
N PHE A 224 -10.06 3.91 -1.59
CA PHE A 224 -9.44 2.59 -1.53
C PHE A 224 -8.54 2.46 -0.30
N PHE A 225 -7.67 3.45 -0.09
CA PHE A 225 -6.73 3.46 1.01
C PHE A 225 -6.17 4.87 1.28
N ILE A 226 -5.65 5.06 2.48
CA ILE A 226 -4.76 6.17 2.84
C ILE A 226 -3.35 5.59 2.97
N ASP A 227 -2.38 6.23 2.32
CA ASP A 227 -1.00 5.77 2.23
C ASP A 227 -0.09 6.74 2.98
N ILE A 228 0.70 6.21 3.90
CA ILE A 228 1.74 6.94 4.64
C ILE A 228 3.06 6.31 4.25
N CYS A 229 3.75 6.97 3.32
CA CYS A 229 4.98 6.43 2.74
C CYS A 229 6.16 7.37 2.98
N GLN A 230 7.37 6.83 2.89
CA GLN A 230 8.57 7.64 2.94
C GLN A 230 8.56 8.69 1.81
N PRO A 231 9.20 9.86 2.04
CA PRO A 231 9.40 10.86 1.01
C PRO A 231 9.94 10.22 -0.25
N SER A 232 9.25 10.46 -1.36
CA SER A 232 9.63 9.93 -2.66
C SER A 232 10.10 11.07 -3.53
N LEU A 233 11.08 10.78 -4.37
CA LEU A 233 11.61 11.74 -5.33
C LEU A 233 10.48 12.32 -6.22
N LEU A 234 9.46 11.54 -6.54
CA LEU A 234 8.30 12.00 -7.32
C LEU A 234 7.49 13.08 -6.60
N PHE A 235 7.13 12.84 -5.34
CA PHE A 235 6.24 13.73 -4.58
C PHE A 235 6.97 14.88 -3.91
N ASN A 236 8.24 14.72 -3.54
CA ASN A 236 8.98 15.73 -2.78
C ASN A 236 9.86 16.58 -3.69
N ASP A 237 10.70 15.98 -4.53
CA ASP A 237 11.65 16.75 -5.35
C ASP A 237 10.94 17.48 -6.50
N TYR A 238 9.91 16.86 -7.10
CA TYR A 238 9.16 17.44 -8.22
C TYR A 238 7.79 17.99 -7.84
N ASP A 239 7.43 18.02 -6.55
CA ASP A 239 6.16 18.62 -6.10
C ASP A 239 4.93 18.12 -6.91
N LEU A 240 4.88 16.80 -7.12
CA LEU A 240 3.77 16.13 -7.78
C LEU A 240 2.52 16.27 -6.89
N LEU A 241 1.42 16.73 -7.47
CA LEU A 241 0.13 16.82 -6.77
C LEU A 241 -0.56 15.46 -6.74
N TYR A 242 -0.65 14.82 -7.91
CA TYR A 242 -1.19 13.48 -8.05
C TYR A 242 -0.66 12.77 -9.29
N TYR A 243 -0.81 11.45 -9.31
CA TYR A 243 -0.84 10.72 -10.57
C TYR A 243 -2.13 9.91 -10.72
N THR A 244 -2.57 9.68 -11.95
CA THR A 244 -3.77 8.89 -12.24
C THR A 244 -3.55 7.74 -13.19
N ILE A 245 -4.41 6.74 -13.10
CA ILE A 245 -4.44 5.58 -13.99
C ILE A 245 -5.87 5.49 -14.54
N LYS A 246 -6.01 5.27 -15.85
CA LYS A 246 -7.31 5.09 -16.53
C LYS A 246 -7.93 3.71 -16.26
N GLU A 247 -8.05 3.36 -14.99
CA GLU A 247 -8.66 2.13 -14.51
C GLU A 247 -9.41 2.43 -13.22
N THR A 248 -10.49 1.69 -12.97
CA THR A 248 -11.42 1.91 -11.86
C THR A 248 -11.71 0.68 -11.02
N ASP A 249 -11.30 -0.50 -11.48
CA ASP A 249 -11.41 -1.75 -10.75
C ASP A 249 -10.36 -1.82 -9.63
N TYR A 250 -10.80 -2.17 -8.43
CA TYR A 250 -9.98 -2.22 -7.23
C TYR A 250 -8.86 -3.26 -7.31
N ARG A 251 -9.05 -4.32 -8.10
CA ARG A 251 -8.10 -5.45 -8.22
C ARG A 251 -6.72 -5.01 -8.70
N TYR A 252 -6.63 -3.87 -9.37
CA TYR A 252 -5.39 -3.31 -9.90
C TYR A 252 -4.65 -2.39 -8.92
N PHE A 253 -5.29 -1.98 -7.84
CA PHE A 253 -4.74 -1.00 -6.89
C PHE A 253 -4.70 -1.53 -5.45
N ILE A 254 -5.39 -2.65 -5.18
CA ILE A 254 -5.42 -3.28 -3.87
C ILE A 254 -4.71 -4.63 -3.93
N ASN A 255 -3.50 -4.66 -3.39
CA ASN A 255 -2.78 -5.89 -3.13
C ASN A 255 -3.39 -6.57 -1.89
N ILE A 256 -4.07 -7.70 -2.09
CA ILE A 256 -4.77 -8.41 -1.01
C ILE A 256 -3.79 -9.04 0.00
N PRO A 257 -2.72 -9.74 -0.43
CA PRO A 257 -1.66 -10.16 0.49
C PRO A 257 -1.09 -9.03 1.36
N LEU A 258 -0.88 -7.83 0.78
CA LEU A 258 -0.44 -6.66 1.52
C LEU A 258 -1.49 -6.16 2.52
N LYS A 259 -2.77 -6.14 2.11
CA LYS A 259 -3.91 -5.78 2.98
C LYS A 259 -3.97 -6.70 4.20
N ASN A 260 -3.89 -8.01 3.98
CA ASN A 260 -3.90 -8.99 5.06
C ASN A 260 -2.67 -8.84 5.98
N PHE A 261 -1.48 -8.61 5.42
CA PHE A 261 -0.28 -8.32 6.22
C PHE A 261 -0.45 -7.08 7.11
N TYR A 262 -0.90 -5.94 6.56
CA TYR A 262 -1.09 -4.73 7.37
C TYR A 262 -2.22 -4.88 8.40
N LYS A 263 -3.25 -5.66 8.10
CA LYS A 263 -4.31 -6.00 9.06
C LYS A 263 -3.78 -6.80 10.25
N ALA A 264 -3.01 -7.86 9.98
CA ALA A 264 -2.34 -8.65 11.01
C ALA A 264 -1.36 -7.80 11.83
N LEU A 265 -0.53 -7.00 11.17
CA LEU A 265 0.45 -6.13 11.80
C LEU A 265 -0.22 -5.09 12.73
N SER A 266 -1.27 -4.43 12.25
CA SER A 266 -2.02 -3.44 13.05
C SER A 266 -2.64 -4.11 14.28
N TYR A 267 -3.26 -5.28 14.11
CA TYR A 267 -3.90 -6.01 15.20
C TYR A 267 -2.91 -6.38 16.30
N VAL A 268 -1.75 -6.93 15.93
CA VAL A 268 -0.67 -7.29 16.87
C VAL A 268 -0.09 -6.06 17.56
N GLN A 269 0.24 -5.01 16.80
CA GLN A 269 0.81 -3.78 17.35
C GLN A 269 -0.13 -3.07 18.33
N ASN A 270 -1.44 -3.14 18.09
CA ASN A 270 -2.46 -2.54 18.96
C ASN A 270 -2.92 -3.46 20.12
N GLY A 271 -2.33 -4.65 20.27
CA GLY A 271 -2.66 -5.55 21.38
C GLY A 271 -4.10 -6.09 21.34
N GLY A 272 -4.70 -6.17 20.14
CA GLY A 272 -6.01 -6.77 19.92
C GLY A 272 -7.23 -5.95 20.38
N ALA A 273 -7.03 -4.72 20.84
CA ALA A 273 -8.08 -3.85 21.37
C ALA A 273 -8.45 -2.69 20.42
N LEU A 274 -9.57 -2.02 20.72
CA LEU A 274 -10.08 -0.86 19.96
C LEU A 274 -9.01 0.24 19.79
N GLU A 275 -9.03 0.86 18.61
CA GLU A 275 -8.02 1.78 18.08
C GLU A 275 -8.02 3.18 18.72
N ASN A 276 -8.05 3.26 20.05
CA ASN A 276 -8.02 4.52 20.80
C ASN A 276 -6.59 4.92 21.17
N LEU A 277 -6.27 6.22 21.07
CA LEU A 277 -4.96 6.78 21.44
C LEU A 277 -4.66 6.68 22.95
N GLU A 278 -5.68 6.73 23.79
CA GLU A 278 -5.55 6.87 25.26
C GLU A 278 -5.35 5.55 26.00
N SER A 279 -5.53 4.41 25.32
CA SER A 279 -5.40 3.11 25.97
C SER A 279 -3.92 2.77 26.20
N LYS A 280 -3.55 2.53 27.46
CA LYS A 280 -2.26 1.94 27.86
C LYS A 280 -2.23 0.46 27.44
N GLN A 281 -2.21 0.22 26.13
CA GLN A 281 -2.19 -1.12 25.54
C GLN A 281 -0.77 -1.68 25.51
N GLN A 282 -0.64 -2.98 25.74
CA GLN A 282 0.63 -3.69 25.58
C GLN A 282 0.94 -3.85 24.09
N TYR A 283 1.92 -3.09 23.59
CA TYR A 283 2.42 -3.19 22.23
C TYR A 283 2.88 -4.62 21.92
N GLY A 284 2.34 -5.23 20.85
CA GLY A 284 2.75 -6.55 20.39
C GLY A 284 2.17 -7.73 21.15
N SER A 285 1.19 -7.54 22.05
CA SER A 285 0.63 -8.64 22.86
C SER A 285 -0.37 -9.53 22.11
N ALA A 286 -1.04 -9.01 21.07
CA ALA A 286 -2.10 -9.74 20.37
C ALA A 286 -1.57 -10.95 19.58
N ASP A 287 -2.49 -11.88 19.30
CA ASP A 287 -2.28 -13.02 18.42
C ASP A 287 -3.02 -12.77 17.08
N PRO A 288 -2.33 -12.67 15.93
CA PRO A 288 -2.98 -12.38 14.66
C PRO A 288 -3.92 -13.50 14.17
N TYR A 289 -3.83 -14.72 14.72
CA TYR A 289 -4.76 -15.80 14.38
C TYR A 289 -6.17 -15.59 14.96
N SER A 290 -6.34 -14.71 15.96
CA SER A 290 -7.67 -14.43 16.55
C SER A 290 -8.62 -13.70 15.59
N ILE A 291 -8.10 -13.11 14.52
CA ILE A 291 -8.87 -12.42 13.48
C ILE A 291 -8.81 -13.16 12.14
N TRP A 292 -8.60 -14.48 12.17
CA TRP A 292 -8.46 -15.33 10.97
C TRP A 292 -9.61 -15.13 9.97
N ASP A 293 -10.85 -15.12 10.47
CA ASP A 293 -12.07 -14.96 9.66
C ASP A 293 -12.21 -13.59 8.99
N GLN A 294 -11.40 -12.61 9.41
CA GLN A 294 -11.41 -11.26 8.84
C GLN A 294 -10.42 -11.08 7.68
N TYR A 295 -9.55 -12.06 7.40
CA TYR A 295 -8.60 -11.98 6.29
C TYR A 295 -9.27 -12.32 4.96
N ASP A 296 -8.95 -11.54 3.93
CA ASP A 296 -9.52 -11.74 2.60
C ASP A 296 -8.82 -12.89 1.89
N LYS A 297 -9.58 -13.89 1.43
CA LYS A 297 -9.10 -15.03 0.63
C LYS A 297 -9.40 -14.87 -0.88
N GLU A 298 -9.94 -13.73 -1.32
CA GLU A 298 -10.35 -13.51 -2.74
C GLU A 298 -9.21 -13.76 -3.75
N PHE A 299 -7.95 -13.53 -3.34
CA PHE A 299 -6.78 -13.76 -4.20
C PHE A 299 -6.55 -15.25 -4.54
N LEU A 300 -7.17 -16.18 -3.80
CA LEU A 300 -7.08 -17.63 -4.03
C LEU A 300 -8.13 -18.16 -5.02
N HIS A 301 -9.27 -17.46 -5.17
CA HIS A 301 -10.40 -17.97 -5.96
C HIS A 301 -10.67 -17.16 -7.25
N GLY A 302 -10.01 -16.01 -7.43
CA GLY A 302 -10.37 -15.02 -8.46
C GLY A 302 -9.64 -15.09 -9.81
N TYR A 303 -8.77 -16.08 -10.07
CA TYR A 303 -7.80 -16.03 -11.18
C TYR A 303 -7.99 -17.07 -12.29
N HIS A 304 -9.23 -17.53 -12.50
CA HIS A 304 -9.63 -18.17 -13.76
C HIS A 304 -10.05 -17.09 -14.78
N PHE A 305 -9.08 -16.50 -15.49
CA PHE A 305 -9.35 -15.62 -16.63
C PHE A 305 -9.86 -16.44 -17.82
N ASN A 306 -11.19 -16.72 -17.89
CA ASN A 306 -11.95 -16.88 -19.16
C ASN A 306 -13.44 -17.24 -19.02
N SER A 307 -14.15 -16.90 -17.94
CA SER A 307 -15.62 -17.04 -17.96
C SER A 307 -16.31 -15.88 -17.27
N ASP A 308 -17.48 -15.54 -17.83
CA ASP A 308 -18.36 -14.45 -17.44
C ASP A 308 -18.45 -14.29 -15.91
N SER A 309 -18.43 -13.04 -15.45
CA SER A 309 -18.36 -12.61 -14.05
C SER A 309 -19.39 -13.23 -13.09
N ILE A 310 -20.39 -13.92 -13.62
CA ILE A 310 -21.42 -14.64 -12.87
C ILE A 310 -20.94 -16.03 -12.46
N ALA A 311 -20.21 -16.74 -13.33
CA ALA A 311 -19.70 -18.09 -13.07
C ALA A 311 -18.58 -18.10 -12.02
N ALA A 312 -17.74 -17.04 -11.99
CA ALA A 312 -16.73 -16.87 -10.95
C ALA A 312 -17.34 -16.63 -9.56
N MET A 313 -18.46 -15.89 -9.50
CA MET A 313 -19.20 -15.68 -8.25
C MET A 313 -19.92 -16.95 -7.77
N GLU A 314 -20.45 -17.78 -8.68
CA GLU A 314 -21.01 -19.08 -8.33
C GLU A 314 -19.96 -20.10 -7.88
N ALA A 315 -18.75 -20.07 -8.46
CA ALA A 315 -17.65 -20.94 -8.04
C ALA A 315 -17.13 -20.60 -6.62
N ILE A 316 -17.12 -19.32 -6.25
CA ILE A 316 -16.77 -18.86 -4.89
C ILE A 316 -17.83 -19.31 -3.87
N ASN A 317 -19.12 -19.30 -4.25
CA ASN A 317 -20.19 -19.73 -3.35
C ASN A 317 -20.31 -21.26 -3.22
N ASN A 318 -19.80 -22.02 -4.20
CA ASN A 318 -19.85 -23.49 -4.24
C ASN A 318 -18.52 -24.16 -3.84
N SER A 319 -17.46 -23.41 -3.52
CA SER A 319 -16.24 -23.99 -2.99
C SER A 319 -16.47 -24.38 -1.54
N ASP A 320 -16.58 -25.69 -1.28
CA ASP A 320 -16.57 -26.27 0.06
C ASP A 320 -15.45 -25.64 0.89
N ALA A 321 -15.84 -24.96 1.98
CA ALA A 321 -14.96 -24.26 2.93
C ALA A 321 -13.99 -25.18 3.71
N ASN A 322 -13.81 -26.42 3.27
CA ASN A 322 -13.02 -27.46 3.92
C ASN A 322 -11.76 -27.89 3.14
N LYS A 323 -11.36 -27.15 2.10
CA LYS A 323 -9.99 -27.24 1.55
C LYS A 323 -9.13 -26.09 2.06
N ASP A 324 -9.09 -25.91 3.38
CA ASP A 324 -7.99 -25.22 4.02
C ASP A 324 -6.82 -26.20 4.07
N GLU A 325 -5.96 -26.23 3.05
CA GLU A 325 -4.59 -26.72 3.20
C GLU A 325 -3.78 -26.41 1.92
N GLN A 326 -2.84 -25.49 2.06
CA GLN A 326 -1.86 -25.03 1.07
C GLN A 326 -2.41 -24.04 0.02
N ILE A 327 -2.11 -22.76 0.24
CA ILE A 327 -2.01 -21.78 -0.86
C ILE A 327 -0.99 -22.38 -1.84
N GLU A 328 -1.45 -22.86 -2.99
CA GLU A 328 -0.54 -23.33 -4.02
C GLU A 328 0.32 -22.15 -4.47
N PHE A 329 1.65 -22.33 -4.38
CA PHE A 329 2.61 -21.29 -4.71
C PHE A 329 2.40 -20.75 -6.13
N GLU A 330 1.93 -21.60 -7.05
CA GLU A 330 1.61 -21.24 -8.42
C GLU A 330 0.47 -20.22 -8.52
N ASP A 331 -0.60 -20.36 -7.75
CA ASP A 331 -1.73 -19.43 -7.79
C ASP A 331 -1.36 -18.08 -7.19
N LEU A 332 -0.53 -18.08 -6.16
CA LEU A 332 0.04 -16.85 -5.60
C LEU A 332 0.94 -16.12 -6.60
N LEU A 333 1.72 -16.86 -7.40
CA LEU A 333 2.54 -16.28 -8.47
C LEU A 333 1.70 -15.76 -9.63
N LYS A 334 0.63 -16.46 -10.03
CA LYS A 334 -0.33 -15.96 -11.05
C LYS A 334 -0.98 -14.65 -10.59
N TYR A 335 -1.41 -14.59 -9.32
CA TYR A 335 -1.91 -13.36 -8.71
C TYR A 335 -0.86 -12.25 -8.78
N ALA A 336 0.37 -12.56 -8.39
CA ALA A 336 1.45 -11.59 -8.34
C ALA A 336 1.81 -11.06 -9.72
N ASP A 337 1.88 -11.93 -10.73
CA ASP A 337 2.14 -11.55 -12.11
C ASP A 337 1.03 -10.63 -12.63
N PHE A 338 -0.23 -10.97 -12.38
CA PHE A 338 -1.34 -10.07 -12.67
C PHE A 338 -1.22 -8.73 -11.92
N TYR A 339 -0.84 -8.72 -10.65
CA TYR A 339 -0.83 -7.48 -9.88
C TYR A 339 0.34 -6.56 -10.27
N PHE A 340 1.55 -7.11 -10.42
CA PHE A 340 2.78 -6.35 -10.63
C PHE A 340 3.17 -6.19 -12.10
N ASN A 341 2.86 -7.17 -12.96
CA ASN A 341 3.29 -7.16 -14.37
C ASN A 341 2.17 -6.81 -15.35
N ASN A 342 0.94 -6.59 -14.86
CA ASN A 342 -0.13 -6.16 -15.74
C ASN A 342 0.14 -4.78 -16.33
N ARG A 343 -0.15 -4.66 -17.62
CA ARG A 343 0.21 -3.54 -18.48
C ARG A 343 -0.81 -2.40 -18.32
N PHE A 344 -0.93 -1.80 -17.14
CA PHE A 344 -1.62 -0.50 -17.02
C PHE A 344 -0.72 0.60 -17.57
N LYS A 345 -0.79 0.78 -18.88
CA LYS A 345 0.28 1.39 -19.67
C LYS A 345 0.57 2.87 -19.37
N LYS A 346 -0.26 3.61 -18.61
CA LYS A 346 -0.19 5.08 -18.59
C LYS A 346 -0.57 5.72 -17.22
N ARG A 347 0.44 6.20 -16.46
CA ARG A 347 0.31 7.05 -15.24
C ARG A 347 0.36 8.55 -15.50
N LEU A 348 -0.78 9.24 -15.49
CA LEU A 348 -0.83 10.65 -15.85
C LEU A 348 -0.35 11.46 -14.67
N PHE A 349 0.61 12.37 -14.87
CA PHE A 349 1.17 13.17 -13.77
C PHE A 349 0.61 14.59 -13.79
N LYS A 350 0.22 15.09 -12.61
CA LYS A 350 -0.13 16.49 -12.40
C LYS A 350 0.78 17.11 -11.35
N PHE A 351 1.47 18.18 -11.74
CA PHE A 351 2.40 18.93 -10.89
C PHE A 351 1.76 20.22 -10.38
N ASN A 352 2.21 20.69 -9.22
CA ASN A 352 1.80 21.97 -8.64
C ASN A 352 2.32 23.17 -9.46
N THR A 353 3.52 23.06 -10.05
CA THR A 353 4.13 24.16 -10.83
C THR A 353 4.61 23.71 -12.20
N VAL A 354 4.58 24.63 -13.17
CA VAL A 354 5.11 24.41 -14.53
C VAL A 354 6.62 24.17 -14.50
N TYR A 355 7.34 24.85 -13.59
CA TYR A 355 8.78 24.68 -13.43
C TYR A 355 9.13 23.24 -13.03
N GLN A 356 8.43 22.69 -12.05
CA GLN A 356 8.66 21.33 -11.59
C GLN A 356 8.30 20.28 -12.65
N ARG A 357 7.20 20.51 -13.40
CA ARG A 357 6.88 19.69 -14.57
C ARG A 357 8.03 19.69 -15.59
N ARG A 358 8.63 20.86 -15.88
CA ARG A 358 9.77 20.95 -16.82
C ARG A 358 11.00 20.24 -16.28
N GLN A 359 11.33 20.37 -15.00
CA GLN A 359 12.44 19.63 -14.39
C GLN A 359 12.23 18.12 -14.46
N PHE A 360 10.99 17.67 -14.21
CA PHE A 360 10.62 16.27 -14.35
C PHE A 360 10.81 15.78 -15.78
N ILE A 361 10.28 16.51 -16.77
CA ILE A 361 10.41 16.16 -18.20
C ILE A 361 11.88 16.16 -18.64
N ASN A 362 12.67 17.15 -18.22
CA ASN A 362 14.09 17.21 -18.55
C ASN A 362 14.89 16.02 -17.99
N ARG A 363 14.45 15.45 -16.86
CA ARG A 363 15.14 14.33 -16.20
C ARG A 363 14.60 12.96 -16.61
N PHE A 364 13.31 12.85 -16.89
CA PHE A 364 12.62 11.58 -17.12
C PHE A 364 11.96 11.44 -18.49
N GLY A 365 12.08 12.43 -19.37
CA GLY A 365 11.41 12.43 -20.66
C GLY A 365 10.00 13.00 -20.60
N ASP A 366 9.45 13.34 -21.77
CA ASP A 366 8.08 13.83 -21.89
C ASP A 366 7.10 12.66 -21.93
N PHE A 367 6.53 12.37 -20.74
CA PHE A 367 5.55 11.31 -20.57
C PHE A 367 4.27 11.52 -21.39
N GLU A 368 3.93 12.74 -21.83
CA GLU A 368 2.77 12.95 -22.71
C GLU A 368 3.07 12.45 -24.14
N MET A 369 4.28 12.69 -24.64
CA MET A 369 4.71 12.24 -25.97
C MET A 369 4.91 10.72 -26.04
N ASP A 370 5.59 10.15 -25.03
CA ASP A 370 5.89 8.70 -24.94
C ASP A 370 4.63 7.83 -25.03
N TRP A 371 3.48 8.40 -24.69
CA TRP A 371 2.22 7.69 -24.66
C TRP A 371 1.36 7.91 -25.89
N HIS A 372 1.48 9.07 -26.54
CA HIS A 372 0.88 9.28 -27.85
C HIS A 372 1.51 8.35 -28.89
N GLU A 373 2.83 8.07 -28.79
CA GLU A 373 3.50 7.05 -29.61
C GLU A 373 2.93 5.63 -29.43
N CYS A 374 2.32 5.33 -28.27
CA CYS A 374 1.65 4.04 -28.03
C CYS A 374 0.19 3.98 -28.50
N ASP A 375 -0.48 5.13 -28.72
CA ASP A 375 -1.91 5.18 -29.05
C ASP A 375 -2.19 5.18 -30.57
N GLU A 376 -1.18 5.42 -31.41
CA GLU A 376 -1.35 5.42 -32.86
C GLU A 376 -0.45 4.34 -33.49
N SER A 377 -1.03 3.19 -33.80
CA SER A 377 -0.61 2.27 -34.89
C SER A 377 0.56 1.27 -34.69
N GLU A 378 0.85 0.76 -33.48
CA GLU A 378 1.89 -0.30 -33.33
C GLU A 378 1.47 -1.59 -32.59
N GLU A 379 0.19 -1.80 -32.23
CA GLU A 379 -0.25 -3.13 -31.71
C GLU A 379 -0.50 -4.19 -32.81
N LEU A 380 -0.40 -3.82 -34.09
CA LEU A 380 -0.58 -4.76 -35.21
C LEU A 380 0.59 -4.82 -36.20
N ALA A 381 1.72 -4.16 -35.92
CA ALA A 381 2.84 -4.15 -36.85
C ALA A 381 4.20 -4.26 -36.16
N THR A 382 4.90 -5.34 -36.53
CA THR A 382 6.35 -5.49 -36.66
C THR A 382 7.19 -5.90 -35.44
N GLU A 383 7.47 -7.20 -35.40
CA GLU A 383 8.67 -7.84 -34.84
C GLU A 383 10.01 -7.40 -35.51
N GLU A 384 10.06 -6.28 -36.26
CA GLU A 384 11.24 -5.91 -37.07
C GLU A 384 11.66 -4.44 -37.01
N LYS A 385 11.15 -3.62 -36.08
CA LYS A 385 11.53 -2.18 -35.99
C LYS A 385 12.45 -1.81 -34.84
N ASP A 386 13.26 -2.74 -34.36
CA ASP A 386 14.13 -2.54 -33.20
C ASP A 386 15.41 -1.71 -33.44
N SER A 387 15.52 -0.95 -34.55
CA SER A 387 16.80 -0.27 -34.87
C SER A 387 16.77 1.24 -35.16
N LYS A 388 15.63 1.94 -35.20
CA LYS A 388 15.65 3.38 -35.60
C LYS A 388 14.82 4.40 -34.81
N ASN A 389 14.06 4.01 -33.80
CA ASN A 389 13.57 4.99 -32.84
C ASN A 389 14.54 5.05 -31.67
N LYS A 390 15.43 6.06 -31.69
CA LYS A 390 16.21 6.44 -30.51
C LYS A 390 15.22 6.82 -29.41
N ARG A 391 14.83 5.85 -28.57
CA ARG A 391 14.12 6.10 -27.32
C ARG A 391 15.01 7.02 -26.49
N VAL A 392 14.61 8.28 -26.37
CA VAL A 392 15.37 9.32 -25.66
C VAL A 392 15.40 9.04 -24.15
N CYS A 393 14.58 8.11 -23.66
CA CYS A 393 14.67 7.56 -22.32
C CYS A 393 14.94 6.05 -22.34
N ALA A 394 16.12 5.66 -21.83
CA ALA A 394 16.35 4.28 -21.38
C ALA A 394 15.75 4.14 -19.98
N TYR A 395 14.55 3.57 -19.91
CA TYR A 395 14.03 2.93 -18.70
C TYR A 395 14.96 1.78 -18.28
N ASP A 396 14.82 1.23 -17.07
CA ASP A 396 15.39 -0.11 -16.85
C ASP A 396 14.88 -1.04 -17.96
N ARG A 397 15.67 -2.04 -18.36
CA ARG A 397 15.34 -2.93 -19.50
C ARG A 397 13.96 -3.60 -19.39
N GLU A 398 13.35 -3.55 -18.21
CA GLU A 398 12.12 -4.24 -17.86
C GLU A 398 10.94 -3.28 -17.60
N GLY A 399 11.12 -1.94 -17.68
CA GLY A 399 10.08 -0.96 -17.35
C GLY A 399 9.62 -0.95 -15.88
N LEU A 400 10.39 -1.58 -14.97
CA LEU A 400 10.04 -1.86 -13.58
C LEU A 400 9.66 -0.61 -12.78
N LYS A 401 10.35 0.52 -13.01
CA LYS A 401 10.08 1.81 -12.35
C LYS A 401 8.59 2.25 -12.43
N TRP A 402 7.87 1.84 -13.48
CA TRP A 402 6.46 2.21 -13.71
C TRP A 402 5.49 1.03 -13.66
N LYS A 403 5.99 -0.20 -13.48
CA LYS A 403 5.17 -1.41 -13.32
C LYS A 403 4.61 -1.59 -11.91
N ILE A 404 5.26 -1.01 -10.90
CA ILE A 404 4.86 -1.18 -9.49
C ILE A 404 3.59 -0.37 -9.20
N PRO A 405 2.42 -0.98 -9.00
CA PRO A 405 1.12 -0.31 -9.10
C PRO A 405 1.02 0.99 -8.31
N ILE A 406 1.64 1.09 -7.13
CA ILE A 406 1.73 2.33 -6.35
C ILE A 406 3.13 2.55 -5.75
N VAL A 407 3.67 3.78 -5.87
CA VAL A 407 5.02 4.19 -5.42
C VAL A 407 5.26 3.91 -3.92
N GLY A 408 4.20 3.86 -3.11
CA GLY A 408 4.29 3.57 -1.67
C GLY A 408 4.44 2.08 -1.30
N GLU A 409 4.40 1.15 -2.26
CA GLU A 409 4.54 -0.29 -1.99
C GLU A 409 6.00 -0.79 -1.96
N LEU A 410 6.97 0.02 -2.41
CA LEU A 410 8.39 -0.37 -2.50
C LEU A 410 9.35 0.59 -1.82
#